data_AF-A0A1J6KA64-F1
#
_entry.id   AF-A0A1J6KA64-F1
#
_cell.length_a   1.000
_cell.length_b   1.000
_cell.length_c   1.000
_cell.angle_alpha   90.00
_cell.angle_beta   90.00
_cell.angle_gamma   90.00
#
_symmetry.space_group_name_H-M   'P 1'
#
loop_
_entity.id
_entity.type
_entity.pdbx_description
1 polymer ?
#
loop_
_entity_poly.entity_id
_entity_poly.type
_entity_poly.pdbx_seq_one_letter_code
_entity_poly.pdbx_strand_id
1 'polypeptide(L)' 'GLQANMNKSEVYFGGVPTEHKHQILQHLGFTAGELPFKYLGVPLSAKKLSILQWQPLIDKMTARITYWTARITSW' A
#
# COMPACT_ATOMS: atom_id res chain seq x y z
N GLY A 1 -22.74 -10.92 -3.59
CA GLY A 1 -22.72 -9.68 -2.79
C GLY A 1 -21.32 -9.10 -2.76
N LEU A 2 -21.17 -7.82 -2.42
CA LEU A 2 -19.85 -7.21 -2.18
C LEU A 2 -19.33 -7.69 -0.82
N GLN A 3 -18.24 -8.46 -0.83
CA GLN A 3 -17.58 -8.94 0.38
C GLN A 3 -16.18 -8.34 0.45
N ALA A 4 -15.79 -7.86 1.63
CA ALA A 4 -14.43 -7.37 1.86
C ALA A 4 -13.42 -8.51 1.63
N ASN A 5 -12.33 -8.20 0.92
CA ASN A 5 -11.29 -9.18 0.64
C ASN A 5 -10.27 -9.19 1.76
N MET A 6 -10.30 -10.22 2.61
CA MET A 6 -9.41 -10.33 3.76
C MET A 6 -7.92 -10.36 3.41
N ASN A 7 -7.57 -10.74 2.18
CA ASN A 7 -6.17 -10.75 1.71
C ASN A 7 -5.70 -9.39 1.15
N LYS A 8 -6.61 -8.42 0.99
CA LYS A 8 -6.32 -7.07 0.46
C LYS A 8 -6.67 -5.95 1.43
N SER A 9 -7.32 -6.28 2.54
CA SER A 9 -7.86 -5.33 3.50
C SER A 9 -7.14 -5.48 4.82
N GLU A 10 -6.70 -4.35 5.37
CA GLU A 10 -6.00 -4.24 6.64
C GLU A 10 -6.69 -3.17 7.49
N VAL A 11 -6.60 -3.29 8.81
CA VAL A 11 -7.17 -2.34 9.76
C VAL A 11 -6.06 -1.47 10.35
N TYR A 12 -6.24 -0.15 10.33
CA TYR A 12 -5.30 0.82 10.87
C TYR A 12 -5.89 1.50 12.10
N PHE A 13 -5.09 1.62 13.17
CA PHE A 13 -5.53 2.17 14.45
C PHE A 13 -4.75 3.44 14.82
N GLY A 14 -5.46 4.52 15.13
CA GLY A 14 -4.90 5.75 15.71
C GLY A 14 -5.42 5.97 17.13
N GLY A 15 -4.52 6.11 18.12
CA GLY A 15 -4.90 6.47 19.49
C GLY A 15 -5.69 5.42 20.29
N VAL A 16 -5.80 4.19 19.81
CA VAL A 16 -6.55 3.11 20.48
C VAL A 16 -5.63 2.30 21.42
N PRO A 17 -6.06 1.96 22.66
CA PRO A 17 -5.31 1.07 23.55
C PRO A 17 -5.10 -0.33 22.95
N THR A 18 -3.97 -0.97 23.23
CA THR A 18 -3.57 -2.25 22.63
C THR A 18 -4.57 -3.38 22.89
N GLU A 19 -5.21 -3.40 24.06
CA GLU A 19 -6.22 -4.40 24.42
C GLU A 19 -7.43 -4.32 23.48
N HIS A 20 -7.95 -3.11 23.24
CA HIS A 20 -9.06 -2.90 22.32
C HIS A 20 -8.67 -3.20 20.86
N LYS A 21 -7.42 -2.90 20.44
CA LYS A 21 -6.94 -3.31 19.11
C LYS A 21 -7.02 -4.82 18.94
N HIS A 22 -6.58 -5.59 19.94
CA HIS A 22 -6.61 -7.05 19.89
C HIS A 22 -8.04 -7.59 19.80
N GLN A 23 -8.95 -7.06 20.62
CA GLN A 23 -10.36 -7.44 20.59
C GLN A 23 -11.00 -7.17 19.22
N ILE A 24 -10.74 -5.99 18.63
CA ILE A 24 -11.27 -5.61 17.32
C ILE A 24 -10.72 -6.51 16.21
N LEU A 25 -9.42 -6.81 16.22
CA LEU A 25 -8.79 -7.70 15.24
C LEU A 25 -9.34 -9.12 15.33
N GLN A 26 -9.56 -9.63 16.55
CA GLN A 26 -10.16 -10.96 16.76
C GLN A 26 -11.59 -11.04 16.23
N HIS A 27 -12.37 -9.96 16.37
CA HIS A 27 -13.76 -9.93 15.87
C HIS A 27 -13.85 -9.78 14.34
N LEU A 28 -12.95 -8.98 13.74
CA LEU A 28 -12.99 -8.70 12.31
C LEU A 28 -12.22 -9.73 11.46
N GLY A 29 -11.23 -10.39 12.04
CA GLY A 29 -10.34 -11.32 11.36
C GLY A 29 -9.35 -10.69 10.36
N PHE A 30 -9.32 -9.36 10.23
CA PHE A 30 -8.33 -8.65 9.40
C PHE A 30 -6.98 -8.56 10.10
N THR A 31 -5.93 -8.35 9.30
CA THR A 31 -4.59 -8.01 9.81
C THR A 31 -4.52 -6.54 10.19
N ALA A 32 -3.74 -6.22 11.21
CA ALA A 32 -3.42 -4.84 11.58
C ALA A 32 -2.36 -4.30 10.63
N GLY A 33 -2.64 -3.15 10.01
CA GLY A 33 -1.66 -2.40 9.24
C GLY A 33 -0.88 -1.42 10.12
N GLU A 34 0.38 -1.16 9.75
CA GLU A 34 1.23 -0.18 10.43
C GLU A 34 1.28 1.14 9.67
N LEU A 35 1.28 2.24 10.41
CA LEU A 35 1.48 3.59 9.87
C LEU A 35 2.97 3.97 9.92
N PRO A 36 3.49 4.72 8.94
CA PRO A 36 2.79 5.33 7.80
C PRO A 36 2.53 4.33 6.65
N PHE A 37 1.30 4.34 6.11
CA PHE A 37 0.94 3.45 5.01
C PHE A 37 1.54 3.93 3.68
N LYS A 38 1.96 2.98 2.84
CA LYS A 38 2.46 3.25 1.49
C LYS A 38 1.41 2.88 0.46
N TYR A 39 1.10 3.80 -0.44
CA TYR A 39 0.28 3.53 -1.61
C TYR A 39 1.17 3.47 -2.85
N LEU A 40 1.08 2.40 -3.63
CA LEU A 40 1.92 2.17 -4.82
C LEU A 40 3.44 2.23 -4.57
N GLY A 41 3.89 1.98 -3.34
CA GLY A 41 5.30 2.01 -2.95
C GLY A 41 5.80 3.38 -2.45
N VAL A 42 4.95 4.41 -2.46
CA VAL A 42 5.26 5.74 -1.91
C VAL A 42 4.46 5.99 -0.62
N PRO A 43 5.01 6.69 0.38
CA PRO A 43 4.28 6.98 1.61
C PRO A 43 3.05 7.84 1.30
N LEU A 44 1.86 7.43 1.76
CA LEU A 44 0.67 8.25 1.62
C LEU A 44 0.67 9.31 2.72
N SER A 45 0.83 10.57 2.32
CA SER A 45 0.91 11.72 3.21
C SER A 45 0.04 12.84 2.68
N ALA A 46 -0.61 13.58 3.58
CA ALA A 46 -1.28 14.84 3.24
C ALA A 46 -0.29 15.95 2.87
N LYS A 47 1.00 15.80 3.23
CA LYS A 47 2.07 16.73 2.88
C LYS A 47 2.62 16.39 1.50
N LYS A 48 3.11 17.42 0.79
CA LYS A 48 3.80 17.26 -0.49
C LYS A 48 5.01 16.35 -0.31
N LEU A 49 5.01 15.23 -1.03
CA LEU A 49 6.12 14.27 -1.04
C LEU A 49 7.34 14.87 -1.74
N SER A 50 8.53 14.58 -1.22
CA SER A 50 9.78 14.96 -1.86
C SER A 50 10.05 14.11 -3.10
N ILE A 51 10.90 14.61 -4.01
CA ILE A 51 11.30 13.86 -5.22
C ILE A 51 11.88 12.48 -4.85
N LEU A 52 12.69 12.42 -3.79
CA LEU A 52 13.25 11.15 -3.30
C LEU A 52 12.17 10.16 -2.85
N GLN A 53 11.07 10.63 -2.27
CA GLN A 53 9.95 9.78 -1.89
C GLN A 53 9.16 9.27 -3.10
N TRP A 54 9.20 9.98 -4.24
CA TRP A 54 8.57 9.55 -5.50
C TRP A 54 9.38 8.54 -6.29
N GLN A 55 10.70 8.46 -6.05
CA GLN A 55 11.63 7.62 -6.82
C GLN A 55 11.15 6.18 -7.02
N PRO A 56 10.64 5.46 -5.99
CA PRO A 56 10.18 4.07 -6.18
C PRO A 56 9.05 3.93 -7.20
N LEU A 57 8.15 4.92 -7.27
CA LEU A 57 7.06 4.90 -8.23
C LEU A 57 7.57 5.21 -9.64
N ILE A 58 8.49 6.17 -9.76
CA ILE A 58 9.13 6.54 -11.03
C ILE A 58 9.86 5.31 -11.60
N ASP A 59 10.68 4.63 -10.78
CA ASP A 59 11.42 3.44 -11.20
C ASP A 59 10.47 2.33 -11.68
N LYS A 60 9.36 2.12 -10.97
CA LYS A 60 8.35 1.12 -11.35
C LYS A 60 7.66 1.46 -12.67
N MET A 61 7.38 2.73 -12.94
CA MET A 61 6.82 3.19 -14.22
C MET A 61 7.83 3.02 -15.36
N THR A 62 9.08 3.47 -15.14
CA THR A 62 10.17 3.34 -16.12
C THR A 62 10.42 1.88 -16.46
N ALA A 63 10.52 1.00 -15.47
CA ALA A 63 10.70 -0.44 -15.69
C ALA A 63 9.57 -1.06 -16.51
N ARG A 64 8.31 -0.65 -16.27
CA ARG A 64 7.18 -1.09 -17.11
C ARG A 64 7.33 -0.57 -18.53
N ILE A 65 7.64 0.71 -18.73
CA ILE A 65 7.81 1.28 -20.09
C ILE A 65 8.92 0.52 -20.83
N THR A 66 10.09 0.36 -20.21
CA THR A 66 11.23 -0.36 -20.80
C THR A 66 10.88 -1.79 -21.18
N TYR A 67 10.18 -2.52 -20.30
CA TYR A 67 9.72 -3.89 -20.59
C TYR A 67 8.80 -3.93 -21.82
N TRP A 68 7.89 -2.97 -21.95
CA TRP A 68 6.96 -2.92 -23.07
C TRP A 68 7.68 -2.55 -24.37
N THR A 69 8.55 -1.54 -24.34
CA THR A 69 9.36 -1.15 -25.49
C THR A 69 10.22 -2.30 -25.97
N ALA A 70 10.96 -2.96 -25.07
CA ALA A 70 11.81 -4.10 -25.42
C ALA A 70 11.01 -5.23 -26.09
N ARG A 71 9.82 -5.54 -25.57
CA ARG A 71 8.95 -6.57 -26.14
C ARG A 71 8.40 -6.18 -27.53
N ILE A 72 8.10 -4.91 -27.78
CA ILE A 72 7.62 -4.43 -29.08
C ILE A 72 8.75 -4.43 -30.11
N THR A 73 9.97 -4.06 -29.70
CA THR A 73 11.15 -4.06 -30.58
C THR A 73 11.81 -5.44 -30.75
N SER A 74 11.29 -6.47 -30.07
CA SER A 74 11.71 -7.87 -30.25
C SER A 74 10.92 -8.59 -31.36
N TRP A 75 10.04 -7.87 -32.07
CA TRP A 75 9.33 -8.34 -33.27
C TRP A 75 10.12 -8.04 -34.54
#